data_AF-S4MTV5-F1
#
_entry.id   AF-S4MTV5-F1
#
_cell.length_a   1.000
_cell.length_b   1.000
_cell.length_c   1.000
_cell.angle_alpha   90.00
_cell.angle_beta   90.00
_cell.angle_gamma   90.00
#
_symmetry.space_group_name_H-M   'P 1'
#
loop_
_entity.id
_entity.type
_entity.pdbx_description
1 polymer ?
#
loop_
_entity_poly.entity_id
_entity_poly.type
_entity_poly.pdbx_seq_one_letter_code
_entity_poly.pdbx_strand_id
1 'polypeptide(L)'
;MRTARATAAAVTAVVGVGAAAVAAGRFASDAALKAPPGRPLPTEPRLTVHGTTAGKISLTRDLAALRPGRYGLSGNGSHAVVGPVLTDAPHSADTVVRRLERVTHGTLKPGDKVWLTPNVYVGNPSAALGIEHTDVDIPGELGALPAWFVPGARDTWVIAVHGLGTTRELAMNVMGFLHRSHIPVLALAYRGDLGAPRPPDGLNHLGETEWRDLDAAIRHAVRHGARQVVLHGWSTGATMALRAAAHSELRDRVSGLVLDSPVLSWEATLRALAAARRTPGALLPLAVRATQGRTGLHGDRAPDAALAAGLRGPGARPPRTGRHGGPLAPLPPARRRPPRPGRPPYRRQRAPRSHVERRPAGLRGRPCAAS
;
A
#
# COMPACT_ATOMS: atom_id res chain seq x y z
N MET A 1 -8.74 -56.05 30.80
CA MET A 1 -9.81 -55.44 29.96
C MET A 1 -10.26 -54.04 30.42
N ARG A 2 -10.43 -53.76 31.72
CA ARG A 2 -10.84 -52.41 32.22
C ARG A 2 -9.78 -51.32 31.99
N THR A 3 -8.51 -51.64 32.17
CA THR A 3 -7.37 -50.70 31.96
C THR A 3 -7.26 -50.28 30.50
N ALA A 4 -7.34 -51.22 29.55
CA ALA A 4 -7.29 -50.92 28.11
C ALA A 4 -8.42 -49.99 27.64
N ARG A 5 -9.64 -50.14 28.18
CA ARG A 5 -10.78 -49.24 27.87
C ARG A 5 -10.59 -47.83 28.46
N ALA A 6 -10.05 -47.72 29.68
CA ALA A 6 -9.73 -46.43 30.29
C ALA A 6 -8.61 -45.70 29.54
N THR A 7 -7.57 -46.40 29.11
CA THR A 7 -6.49 -45.84 28.29
C THR A 7 -7.00 -45.41 26.91
N ALA A 8 -7.84 -46.21 26.25
CA ALA A 8 -8.43 -45.84 24.96
C ALA A 8 -9.36 -44.61 25.07
N ALA A 9 -10.16 -44.51 26.14
CA ALA A 9 -11.01 -43.34 26.39
C ALA A 9 -10.18 -42.08 26.69
N ALA A 10 -9.10 -42.20 27.48
CA ALA A 10 -8.19 -41.09 27.77
C ALA A 10 -7.45 -40.62 26.50
N VAL A 11 -6.95 -41.53 25.67
CA VAL A 11 -6.31 -41.19 24.38
C VAL A 11 -7.30 -40.52 23.44
N THR A 12 -8.54 -41.03 23.34
CA THR A 12 -9.58 -40.43 22.49
C THR A 12 -9.97 -39.03 22.98
N ALA A 13 -10.08 -38.82 24.30
CA ALA A 13 -10.35 -37.52 24.88
C ALA A 13 -9.20 -36.53 24.64
N VAL A 14 -7.94 -36.95 24.81
CA VAL A 14 -6.75 -36.11 24.53
C VAL A 14 -6.66 -35.75 23.04
N VAL A 15 -6.91 -36.70 22.15
CA VAL A 15 -6.95 -36.46 20.69
C VAL A 15 -8.11 -35.53 20.32
N GLY A 16 -9.29 -35.71 20.92
CA GLY A 16 -10.46 -34.85 20.70
C GLY A 16 -10.23 -33.40 21.16
N VAL A 17 -9.66 -33.21 22.36
CA VAL A 17 -9.28 -31.90 22.88
C VAL A 17 -8.18 -31.25 22.02
N GLY A 18 -7.20 -32.03 21.57
CA GLY A 18 -6.15 -31.58 20.67
C GLY A 18 -6.70 -31.10 19.33
N ALA A 19 -7.59 -31.88 18.70
CA ALA A 19 -8.25 -31.52 17.44
C ALA A 19 -9.11 -30.25 17.57
N ALA A 20 -9.86 -30.12 18.66
CA ALA A 20 -10.66 -28.92 18.95
C ALA A 20 -9.78 -27.67 19.14
N ALA A 21 -8.67 -27.78 19.86
CA ALA A 21 -7.72 -26.68 20.04
C ALA A 21 -7.07 -26.23 18.72
N VAL A 22 -6.70 -27.18 17.86
CA VAL A 22 -6.17 -26.89 16.51
C VAL A 22 -7.23 -26.20 15.63
N ALA A 23 -8.47 -26.68 15.65
CA ALA A 23 -9.57 -26.07 14.91
C ALA A 23 -9.85 -24.64 15.39
N ALA A 24 -9.89 -24.41 16.70
CA ALA A 24 -10.10 -23.09 17.28
C ALA A 24 -8.94 -22.13 16.96
N GLY A 25 -7.69 -22.61 17.02
CA GLY A 25 -6.51 -21.85 16.62
C GLY A 25 -6.54 -21.48 15.13
N ARG A 26 -6.93 -22.41 14.26
CA ARG A 26 -7.10 -22.16 12.82
C ARG A 26 -8.19 -21.14 12.53
N PHE A 27 -9.33 -21.24 13.19
CA PHE A 27 -10.43 -20.29 13.05
C PHE A 27 -9.99 -18.86 13.44
N ALA A 28 -9.31 -18.71 14.57
CA ALA A 28 -8.80 -17.43 15.03
C ALA A 28 -7.69 -16.86 14.12
N SER A 29 -6.79 -17.71 13.62
CA SER A 29 -5.74 -17.35 12.65
C SER A 29 -6.35 -16.90 11.31
N ASP A 30 -7.31 -17.67 10.79
CA ASP A 30 -8.06 -17.32 9.58
C ASP A 30 -8.78 -15.99 9.74
N ALA A 31 -9.46 -15.81 10.88
CA ALA A 31 -10.11 -14.56 11.21
C ALA A 31 -9.09 -13.43 11.08
N ALA A 32 -7.92 -13.51 11.71
CA ALA A 32 -6.92 -12.45 11.66
C ALA A 32 -6.32 -12.20 10.26
N LEU A 33 -5.87 -13.25 9.57
CA LEU A 33 -5.01 -13.16 8.39
C LEU A 33 -5.73 -13.20 7.05
N LYS A 34 -7.01 -13.60 7.01
CA LYS A 34 -7.85 -13.44 5.81
C LYS A 34 -8.44 -12.03 5.80
N ALA A 35 -7.72 -11.11 5.18
CA ALA A 35 -8.20 -9.75 4.92
C ALA A 35 -8.44 -9.59 3.41
N PRO A 36 -9.69 -9.74 2.93
CA PRO A 36 -9.98 -9.53 1.53
C PRO A 36 -9.66 -8.07 1.11
N PRO A 37 -9.10 -7.87 -0.10
CA PRO A 37 -8.77 -6.53 -0.59
C PRO A 37 -10.03 -5.66 -0.71
N GLY A 38 -9.89 -4.37 -0.44
CA GLY A 38 -10.98 -3.39 -0.59
C GLY A 38 -12.07 -3.47 0.49
N ARG A 39 -11.86 -4.23 1.55
CA ARG A 39 -12.74 -4.27 2.73
C ARG A 39 -12.09 -3.53 3.91
N PRO A 40 -12.87 -2.80 4.72
CA PRO A 40 -12.32 -2.15 5.90
C PRO A 40 -11.69 -3.18 6.83
N LEU A 41 -10.55 -2.83 7.42
CA LEU A 41 -9.96 -3.62 8.48
C LEU A 41 -10.95 -3.72 9.66
N PRO A 42 -10.94 -4.82 10.43
CA PRO A 42 -11.84 -5.01 11.56
C PRO A 42 -11.68 -3.97 12.67
N THR A 43 -10.60 -3.18 12.63
CA THR A 43 -10.31 -2.09 13.56
C THR A 43 -11.08 -0.81 13.25
N GLU A 44 -11.64 -0.66 12.05
CA GLU A 44 -12.40 0.54 11.69
C GLU A 44 -13.88 0.41 12.08
N PRO A 45 -14.42 1.33 12.89
CA PRO A 45 -15.78 1.26 13.36
C PRO A 45 -16.77 1.58 12.25
N ARG A 46 -17.93 0.94 12.30
CA ARG A 46 -19.06 1.22 11.40
C ARG A 46 -19.78 2.48 11.90
N LEU A 47 -19.64 3.57 11.16
CA LEU A 47 -20.30 4.84 11.44
C LEU A 47 -21.68 4.87 10.77
N THR A 48 -22.57 5.73 11.28
CA THR A 48 -23.88 5.99 10.66
C THR A 48 -23.90 7.40 10.11
N VAL A 49 -24.41 7.57 8.89
CA VAL A 49 -24.73 8.89 8.35
C VAL A 49 -26.01 9.38 9.00
N HIS A 50 -25.98 10.56 9.63
CA HIS A 50 -27.18 11.21 10.20
C HIS A 50 -27.79 12.21 9.23
N GLY A 51 -26.98 12.77 8.34
CA GLY A 51 -27.46 13.68 7.31
C GLY A 51 -26.34 14.23 6.45
N THR A 52 -26.71 14.68 5.27
CA THR A 52 -25.85 15.38 4.32
C THR A 52 -26.49 16.72 3.99
N THR A 53 -25.68 17.77 3.96
CA THR A 53 -26.07 19.11 3.50
C THR A 53 -24.96 19.65 2.60
N ALA A 54 -25.14 20.83 2.00
CA ALA A 54 -24.16 21.42 1.09
C ALA A 54 -22.76 21.47 1.74
N GLY A 55 -21.84 20.66 1.21
CA GLY A 55 -20.45 20.57 1.67
C GLY A 55 -20.25 19.98 3.08
N LYS A 56 -21.26 19.34 3.69
CA LYS A 56 -21.18 18.78 5.04
C LYS A 56 -21.81 17.41 5.14
N ILE A 57 -21.24 16.57 6.01
CA ILE A 57 -21.82 15.30 6.41
C ILE A 57 -21.77 15.15 7.93
N SER A 58 -22.89 14.74 8.51
CA SER A 58 -23.01 14.41 9.93
C SER A 58 -22.90 12.90 10.12
N LEU A 59 -21.97 12.47 10.94
CA LEU A 59 -21.69 11.07 11.26
C LEU A 59 -21.90 10.80 12.74
N THR A 60 -22.18 9.55 13.11
CA THR A 60 -22.16 9.10 14.52
C THR A 60 -20.83 9.52 15.14
N ARG A 61 -20.90 10.16 16.31
CA ARG A 61 -19.71 10.51 17.09
C ARG A 61 -19.00 9.23 17.50
N ASP A 62 -17.77 9.13 17.06
CA ASP A 62 -16.83 8.08 17.38
C ASP A 62 -15.41 8.66 17.31
N LEU A 63 -14.46 8.04 18.01
CA LEU A 63 -13.06 8.47 17.96
C LEU A 63 -12.50 8.45 16.52
N ALA A 64 -12.97 7.52 15.67
CA ALA A 64 -12.64 7.51 14.25
C ALA A 64 -13.20 8.72 13.51
N ALA A 65 -14.47 9.07 13.75
CA ALA A 65 -15.12 10.22 13.12
C ALA A 65 -14.48 11.56 13.52
N LEU A 66 -13.79 11.62 14.66
CA LEU A 66 -13.07 12.79 15.15
C LEU A 66 -11.64 12.92 14.60
N ARG A 67 -11.11 11.92 13.89
CA ARG A 67 -9.70 11.95 13.43
C ARG A 67 -9.44 13.15 12.51
N PRO A 68 -8.39 13.95 12.73
CA PRO A 68 -8.09 15.11 11.90
C PRO A 68 -7.64 14.67 10.50
N GLY A 69 -7.97 15.47 9.49
CA GLY A 69 -7.48 15.26 8.12
C GLY A 69 -8.57 14.86 7.12
N ARG A 70 -8.12 14.33 6.00
CA ARG A 70 -8.92 13.98 4.82
C ARG A 70 -8.94 12.46 4.65
N TYR A 71 -10.12 11.90 4.44
CA TYR A 71 -10.35 10.46 4.34
C TYR A 71 -11.32 10.14 3.21
N GLY A 72 -11.19 8.94 2.64
CA GLY A 72 -12.31 8.34 1.93
C GLY A 72 -13.37 7.90 2.93
N LEU A 73 -14.63 7.92 2.48
CA LEU A 73 -15.78 7.41 3.21
C LEU A 73 -16.44 6.36 2.34
N SER A 74 -16.31 5.10 2.73
CA SER A 74 -16.84 3.97 1.96
C SER A 74 -18.10 3.44 2.60
N GLY A 75 -19.12 3.18 1.80
CA GLY A 75 -20.39 2.58 2.20
C GLY A 75 -20.78 1.43 1.29
N ASN A 76 -22.02 0.96 1.41
CA ASN A 76 -22.54 -0.05 0.50
C ASN A 76 -22.77 0.54 -0.90
N GLY A 77 -21.86 0.30 -1.84
CA GLY A 77 -21.96 0.84 -3.20
C GLY A 77 -21.80 2.36 -3.28
N SER A 78 -21.18 2.98 -2.27
CA SER A 78 -20.91 4.42 -2.25
C SER A 78 -19.50 4.72 -1.81
N HIS A 79 -18.94 5.79 -2.40
CA HIS A 79 -17.67 6.35 -1.98
C HIS A 79 -17.75 7.87 -2.01
N ALA A 80 -17.27 8.51 -0.96
CA ALA A 80 -17.12 9.95 -0.88
C ALA A 80 -15.78 10.32 -0.26
N VAL A 81 -15.44 11.61 -0.28
CA VAL A 81 -14.28 12.15 0.41
C VAL A 81 -14.72 13.19 1.41
N VAL A 82 -14.25 12.98 2.64
CA VAL A 82 -14.53 13.85 3.76
C VAL A 82 -13.25 14.53 4.22
N GLY A 83 -13.33 15.83 4.42
CA GLY A 83 -12.25 16.67 4.92
C GLY A 83 -12.25 16.77 6.46
N PRO A 84 -11.71 17.87 7.02
CA PRO A 84 -11.60 18.04 8.46
C PRO A 84 -12.97 18.12 9.16
N VAL A 85 -12.93 17.88 10.47
CA VAL A 85 -14.06 18.12 11.38
C VAL A 85 -14.36 19.62 11.40
N LEU A 86 -15.65 19.97 11.33
CA LEU A 86 -16.13 21.35 11.41
C LEU A 86 -16.58 21.62 12.84
N THR A 87 -15.73 22.26 13.65
CA THR A 87 -15.99 22.54 15.07
C THR A 87 -17.17 23.47 15.30
N ASP A 88 -17.38 24.41 14.38
CA ASP A 88 -18.40 25.47 14.53
C ASP A 88 -19.74 25.10 13.89
N ALA A 89 -19.85 23.89 13.31
CA ALA A 89 -21.08 23.42 12.72
C ALA A 89 -22.05 22.95 13.81
N PRO A 90 -23.31 23.44 13.84
CA PRO A 90 -24.31 22.94 14.78
C PRO A 90 -24.52 21.43 14.64
N HIS A 91 -24.45 20.71 15.75
CA HIS A 91 -24.63 19.26 15.79
C HIS A 91 -25.06 18.81 17.19
N SER A 92 -25.69 17.63 17.29
CA SER A 92 -26.01 17.03 18.60
C SER A 92 -24.74 16.50 19.30
N ALA A 93 -24.83 16.18 20.58
CA ALA A 93 -23.73 15.56 21.32
C ALA A 93 -23.25 14.25 20.67
N ASP A 94 -24.16 13.48 20.08
CA ASP A 94 -23.89 12.16 19.50
C ASP A 94 -23.42 12.19 18.04
N THR A 95 -23.17 13.38 17.49
CA THR A 95 -22.75 13.54 16.10
C THR A 95 -21.46 14.35 15.95
N VAL A 96 -20.79 14.12 14.82
CA VAL A 96 -19.63 14.86 14.36
C VAL A 96 -19.88 15.29 12.92
N VAL A 97 -19.74 16.59 12.65
CA VAL A 97 -19.88 17.15 11.31
C VAL A 97 -18.51 17.28 10.67
N ARG A 98 -18.36 16.73 9.47
CA ARG A 98 -17.16 16.88 8.63
C ARG A 98 -17.49 17.60 7.35
N ARG A 99 -16.48 18.22 6.74
CA ARG A 99 -16.58 18.72 5.36
C ARG A 99 -16.81 17.53 4.42
N LEU A 100 -17.88 17.57 3.62
CA LEU A 100 -18.08 16.66 2.50
C LEU A 100 -17.49 17.33 1.25
N GLU A 101 -16.34 16.85 0.77
CA GLU A 101 -15.65 17.47 -0.36
C GLU A 101 -16.22 17.03 -1.69
N ARG A 102 -16.50 15.74 -1.84
CA ARG A 102 -17.12 15.16 -3.04
C ARG A 102 -17.72 13.79 -2.75
N VAL A 103 -18.75 13.44 -3.49
CA VAL A 103 -19.21 12.05 -3.63
C VAL A 103 -18.63 11.52 -4.93
N THR A 104 -17.81 10.48 -4.87
CA THR A 104 -17.20 9.87 -6.05
C THR A 104 -18.23 9.03 -6.82
N HIS A 105 -19.00 8.22 -6.12
CA HIS A 105 -20.13 7.47 -6.69
C HIS A 105 -21.12 7.06 -5.58
N GLY A 106 -22.33 6.69 -5.99
CA GLY A 106 -23.41 6.31 -5.09
C GLY A 106 -24.05 7.50 -4.38
N THR A 107 -24.81 7.22 -3.32
CA THR A 107 -25.47 8.24 -2.50
C THR A 107 -25.20 8.00 -1.02
N LEU A 108 -25.32 9.06 -0.20
CA LEU A 108 -25.18 9.00 1.25
C LEU A 108 -26.44 9.56 1.89
N LYS A 109 -27.27 8.66 2.41
CA LYS A 109 -28.57 8.94 3.02
C LYS A 109 -28.49 8.76 4.54
N PRO A 110 -29.34 9.45 5.31
CA PRO A 110 -29.50 9.16 6.74
C PRO A 110 -29.76 7.67 6.98
N GLY A 111 -29.07 7.09 7.96
CA GLY A 111 -29.12 5.66 8.29
C GLY A 111 -28.06 4.80 7.59
N ASP A 112 -27.46 5.30 6.49
CA ASP A 112 -26.42 4.58 5.77
C ASP A 112 -25.22 4.29 6.67
N LYS A 113 -24.62 3.12 6.45
CA LYS A 113 -23.50 2.63 7.24
C LYS A 113 -22.23 2.72 6.43
N VAL A 114 -21.26 3.40 7.01
CA VAL A 114 -20.04 3.83 6.33
C VAL A 114 -18.82 3.64 7.23
N TRP A 115 -17.65 3.62 6.61
CA TRP A 115 -16.36 3.52 7.28
C TRP A 115 -15.40 4.54 6.69
N LEU A 116 -14.52 5.09 7.53
CA LEU A 116 -13.39 5.84 7.04
C LEU A 116 -12.37 4.88 6.41
N THR A 117 -11.82 5.28 5.27
CA THR A 117 -10.79 4.53 4.55
C THR A 117 -9.63 5.45 4.17
N PRO A 118 -8.39 4.95 4.15
CA PRO A 118 -7.26 5.72 3.63
C PRO A 118 -7.36 5.97 2.12
N ASN A 119 -8.16 5.22 1.36
CA ASN A 119 -8.32 5.44 -0.08
C ASN A 119 -9.17 6.69 -0.35
N VAL A 120 -8.53 7.82 -0.62
CA VAL A 120 -9.22 9.09 -1.01
C VAL A 120 -9.62 9.08 -2.50
N TYR A 121 -9.01 8.18 -3.25
CA TYR A 121 -9.26 7.92 -4.66
C TYR A 121 -9.58 6.43 -4.84
N VAL A 122 -10.49 6.13 -5.75
CA VAL A 122 -10.92 4.77 -6.12
C VAL A 122 -10.98 4.67 -7.64
N GLY A 123 -10.81 3.47 -8.20
CA GLY A 123 -10.70 3.26 -9.65
C GLY A 123 -9.25 3.20 -10.10
N ASN A 124 -8.89 3.90 -11.17
CA ASN A 124 -7.55 3.90 -11.74
C ASN A 124 -6.97 5.33 -11.86
N PRO A 125 -5.64 5.48 -12.09
CA PRO A 125 -5.00 6.79 -12.17
C PRO A 125 -5.62 7.75 -13.20
N SER A 126 -6.00 7.26 -14.38
CA SER A 126 -6.59 8.10 -15.43
C SER A 126 -7.95 8.64 -14.99
N ALA A 127 -8.85 7.78 -14.51
CA ALA A 127 -10.20 8.18 -14.11
C ALA A 127 -10.22 9.03 -12.83
N ALA A 128 -9.36 8.70 -11.85
CA ALA A 128 -9.40 9.34 -10.53
C ALA A 128 -8.54 10.60 -10.43
N LEU A 129 -7.46 10.69 -11.21
CA LEU A 129 -6.46 11.76 -11.12
C LEU A 129 -6.21 12.49 -12.46
N GLY A 130 -6.73 11.99 -13.58
CA GLY A 130 -6.39 12.49 -14.91
C GLY A 130 -4.93 12.22 -15.29
N ILE A 131 -4.35 11.15 -14.76
CA ILE A 131 -2.94 10.78 -14.98
C ILE A 131 -2.87 9.57 -15.89
N GLU A 132 -2.21 9.73 -17.03
CA GLU A 132 -1.89 8.63 -17.94
C GLU A 132 -1.05 7.56 -17.24
N HIS A 133 -1.45 6.30 -17.44
CA HIS A 133 -0.81 5.14 -16.85
C HIS A 133 -0.90 3.94 -17.79
N THR A 134 -0.07 2.94 -17.54
CA THR A 134 -0.09 1.66 -18.24
C THR A 134 -0.29 0.55 -17.23
N ASP A 135 -1.23 -0.37 -17.50
CA ASP A 135 -1.30 -1.64 -16.79
C ASP A 135 -0.13 -2.53 -17.25
N VAL A 136 0.65 -3.02 -16.29
CA VAL A 136 1.79 -3.91 -16.55
C VAL A 136 1.68 -5.18 -15.73
N ASP A 137 2.01 -6.31 -16.32
CA ASP A 137 2.09 -7.59 -15.64
C ASP A 137 3.55 -7.91 -15.32
N ILE A 138 3.88 -7.91 -14.04
CA ILE A 138 5.23 -8.16 -13.55
C ILE A 138 5.39 -9.67 -13.31
N PRO A 139 6.37 -10.36 -13.93
CA PRO A 139 6.61 -11.78 -13.66
C PRO A 139 7.07 -11.99 -12.20
N GLY A 140 6.18 -12.54 -11.38
CA GLY A 140 6.44 -12.92 -9.98
C GLY A 140 6.69 -14.41 -9.81
N GLU A 141 7.09 -14.79 -8.59
CA GLU A 141 7.37 -16.19 -8.20
C GLU A 141 6.16 -17.11 -8.40
N LEU A 142 4.95 -16.62 -8.12
CA LEU A 142 3.71 -17.39 -8.17
C LEU A 142 2.87 -17.13 -9.45
N GLY A 143 3.35 -16.25 -10.34
CA GLY A 143 2.63 -15.81 -11.53
C GLY A 143 2.72 -14.30 -11.77
N ALA A 144 1.96 -13.81 -12.75
CA ALA A 144 1.93 -12.40 -13.13
C ALA A 144 1.34 -11.53 -12.00
N LEU A 145 2.01 -10.43 -11.68
CA LEU A 145 1.64 -9.46 -10.65
C LEU A 145 1.19 -8.16 -11.34
N PRO A 146 -0.11 -7.82 -11.31
CA PRO A 146 -0.60 -6.61 -11.95
C PRO A 146 -0.07 -5.35 -11.27
N ALA A 147 0.37 -4.37 -12.04
CA ALA A 147 0.78 -3.07 -11.53
C ALA A 147 0.34 -1.93 -12.44
N TRP A 148 0.27 -0.73 -11.89
CA TRP A 148 0.19 0.49 -12.69
C TRP A 148 1.57 1.12 -12.81
N PHE A 149 1.97 1.41 -14.04
CA PHE A 149 3.13 2.22 -14.32
C PHE A 149 2.70 3.62 -14.76
N VAL A 150 3.16 4.64 -14.03
CA VAL A 150 3.03 6.05 -14.41
C VAL A 150 4.40 6.54 -14.84
N PRO A 151 4.56 7.02 -16.08
CA PRO A 151 5.86 7.43 -16.59
C PRO A 151 6.36 8.73 -15.95
N GLY A 152 7.67 8.93 -15.98
CA GLY A 152 8.33 10.15 -15.52
C GLY A 152 9.72 10.28 -16.14
N ALA A 153 10.30 11.48 -16.10
CA ALA A 153 11.58 11.78 -16.74
C ALA A 153 12.81 11.39 -15.89
N ARG A 154 12.61 11.04 -14.61
CA ARG A 154 13.71 10.68 -13.70
C ARG A 154 14.12 9.22 -13.84
N ASP A 155 15.38 8.96 -13.53
CA ASP A 155 15.97 7.63 -13.50
C ASP A 155 15.76 6.90 -12.17
N THR A 156 15.35 7.62 -11.11
CA THR A 156 14.88 7.03 -9.85
C THR A 156 13.37 6.83 -9.87
N TRP A 157 12.94 5.59 -9.74
CA TRP A 157 11.52 5.22 -9.68
C TRP A 157 11.04 5.10 -8.24
N VAL A 158 9.76 5.37 -8.00
CA VAL A 158 9.09 5.00 -6.74
C VAL A 158 8.27 3.74 -6.97
N ILE A 159 8.53 2.71 -6.17
CA ILE A 159 7.67 1.52 -6.13
C ILE A 159 6.76 1.66 -4.91
N ALA A 160 5.47 1.82 -5.15
CA ALA A 160 4.46 2.03 -4.13
C ALA A 160 3.76 0.70 -3.78
N VAL A 161 3.76 0.35 -2.50
CA VAL A 161 3.32 -0.96 -2.01
C VAL A 161 2.32 -0.77 -0.88
N HIS A 162 1.08 -1.16 -1.13
CA HIS A 162 -0.01 -0.94 -0.19
C HIS A 162 0.00 -1.90 1.00
N GLY A 163 -0.89 -1.64 1.95
CA GLY A 163 -1.04 -2.44 3.16
C GLY A 163 -2.17 -3.48 3.06
N LEU A 164 -2.28 -4.29 4.11
CA LEU A 164 -3.34 -5.27 4.31
C LEU A 164 -4.74 -4.66 4.19
N GLY A 165 -5.65 -5.34 3.47
CA GLY A 165 -7.04 -4.91 3.28
C GLY A 165 -7.23 -3.73 2.33
N THR A 166 -6.14 -3.15 1.82
CA THR A 166 -6.17 -2.11 0.78
C THR A 166 -5.76 -2.70 -0.57
N THR A 167 -5.60 -1.85 -1.58
CA THR A 167 -5.16 -2.23 -2.92
C THR A 167 -4.16 -1.19 -3.44
N ARG A 168 -3.60 -1.43 -4.63
CA ARG A 168 -2.76 -0.45 -5.35
C ARG A 168 -3.39 0.93 -5.54
N GLU A 169 -4.72 1.06 -5.38
CA GLU A 169 -5.41 2.36 -5.30
C GLU A 169 -4.83 3.27 -4.20
N LEU A 170 -4.33 2.72 -3.09
CA LEU A 170 -3.74 3.50 -2.01
C LEU A 170 -2.59 4.41 -2.50
N ALA A 171 -1.85 3.95 -3.51
CA ALA A 171 -0.76 4.72 -4.10
C ALA A 171 -1.24 6.03 -4.76
N MET A 172 -2.51 6.11 -5.20
CA MET A 172 -3.08 7.31 -5.81
C MET A 172 -3.07 8.52 -4.88
N ASN A 173 -3.06 8.31 -3.56
CA ASN A 173 -2.96 9.38 -2.57
C ASN A 173 -1.68 10.23 -2.74
N VAL A 174 -0.59 9.62 -3.21
CA VAL A 174 0.70 10.28 -3.41
C VAL A 174 1.10 10.39 -4.88
N MET A 175 0.46 9.62 -5.76
CA MET A 175 0.77 9.54 -7.19
C MET A 175 0.69 10.91 -7.89
N GLY A 176 -0.30 11.73 -7.57
CA GLY A 176 -0.41 13.07 -8.16
C GLY A 176 0.80 13.98 -7.83
N PHE A 177 1.34 13.89 -6.62
CA PHE A 177 2.54 14.63 -6.23
C PHE A 177 3.80 14.10 -6.95
N LEU A 178 3.94 12.78 -7.01
CA LEU A 178 5.08 12.12 -7.66
C LEU A 178 5.10 12.39 -9.18
N HIS A 179 3.93 12.31 -9.82
CA HIS A 179 3.75 12.61 -11.24
C HIS A 179 4.12 14.07 -11.56
N ARG A 180 3.64 15.05 -10.79
CA ARG A 180 4.03 16.47 -10.95
C ARG A 180 5.52 16.72 -10.71
N SER A 181 6.19 15.82 -9.99
CA SER A 181 7.63 15.86 -9.75
C SER A 181 8.43 15.11 -10.83
N HIS A 182 7.76 14.60 -11.87
CA HIS A 182 8.33 13.77 -12.94
C HIS A 182 9.02 12.49 -12.44
N ILE A 183 8.57 11.96 -11.31
CA ILE A 183 9.07 10.71 -10.74
C ILE A 183 8.22 9.56 -11.31
N PRO A 184 8.81 8.57 -12.00
CA PRO A 184 8.09 7.37 -12.41
C PRO A 184 7.55 6.62 -11.18
N VAL A 185 6.32 6.12 -11.27
CA VAL A 185 5.66 5.37 -10.19
C VAL A 185 5.27 3.99 -10.69
N LEU A 186 5.63 2.96 -9.94
CA LEU A 186 5.15 1.59 -10.13
C LEU A 186 4.30 1.20 -8.91
N ALA A 187 2.98 1.17 -9.07
CA ALA A 187 2.04 0.80 -8.01
C ALA A 187 1.68 -0.68 -8.13
N LEU A 188 2.26 -1.50 -7.25
CA LEU A 188 2.18 -2.96 -7.29
C LEU A 188 0.90 -3.48 -6.63
N ALA A 189 0.19 -4.40 -7.29
CA ALA A 189 -0.63 -5.40 -6.61
C ALA A 189 0.19 -6.68 -6.43
N TYR A 190 0.09 -7.30 -5.26
CA TYR A 190 0.88 -8.48 -4.90
C TYR A 190 -0.01 -9.68 -4.55
N ARG A 191 0.59 -10.84 -4.27
CA ARG A 191 -0.15 -12.08 -4.00
C ARG A 191 -1.32 -11.85 -3.01
N GLY A 192 -2.51 -12.32 -3.38
CA GLY A 192 -3.75 -12.12 -2.62
C GLY A 192 -4.62 -10.95 -3.08
N ASP A 193 -4.10 -10.05 -3.91
CA ASP A 193 -4.88 -8.97 -4.52
C ASP A 193 -5.70 -9.43 -5.73
N LEU A 194 -6.64 -8.57 -6.15
CA LEU A 194 -7.41 -8.78 -7.36
C LEU A 194 -6.49 -8.82 -8.59
N GLY A 195 -6.57 -9.91 -9.35
CA GLY A 195 -5.77 -10.15 -10.55
C GLY A 195 -4.38 -10.74 -10.27
N ALA A 196 -3.91 -10.75 -9.02
CA ALA A 196 -2.65 -11.38 -8.64
C ALA A 196 -2.88 -12.86 -8.24
N PRO A 197 -1.82 -13.70 -8.23
CA PRO A 197 -1.91 -15.07 -7.77
C PRO A 197 -2.33 -15.13 -6.31
N ARG A 198 -3.04 -16.19 -5.92
CA ARG A 198 -3.38 -16.43 -4.52
C ARG A 198 -2.16 -16.97 -3.77
N PRO A 199 -1.96 -16.61 -2.49
CA PRO A 199 -0.97 -17.29 -1.66
C PRO A 199 -1.32 -18.78 -1.54
N PRO A 200 -0.35 -19.71 -1.56
CA PRO A 200 -0.61 -21.15 -1.60
C PRO A 200 -1.46 -21.68 -0.44
N ASP A 201 -1.33 -21.08 0.74
CA ASP A 201 -2.07 -21.44 1.95
C ASP A 201 -3.31 -20.56 2.21
N GLY A 202 -3.57 -19.60 1.32
CA GLY A 202 -4.68 -18.66 1.40
C GLY A 202 -4.57 -17.62 2.51
N LEU A 203 -3.37 -17.40 3.08
CA LEU A 203 -3.14 -16.45 4.18
C LEU A 203 -2.23 -15.30 3.78
N ASN A 204 -2.40 -14.16 4.45
CA ASN A 204 -1.40 -13.09 4.41
C ASN A 204 -0.30 -13.38 5.44
N HIS A 205 0.96 -13.26 5.04
CA HIS A 205 2.14 -13.47 5.88
C HIS A 205 2.75 -12.16 6.37
N LEU A 206 1.99 -11.05 6.27
CA LEU A 206 2.35 -9.74 6.81
C LEU A 206 3.69 -9.19 6.29
N GLY A 207 4.06 -9.55 5.06
CA GLY A 207 5.29 -9.13 4.39
C GLY A 207 6.41 -10.18 4.40
N GLU A 208 6.23 -11.31 5.10
CA GLU A 208 7.28 -12.34 5.21
C GLU A 208 7.54 -13.06 3.89
N THR A 209 6.49 -13.35 3.13
CA THR A 209 6.62 -13.99 1.82
C THR A 209 6.34 -13.02 0.69
N GLU A 210 5.44 -12.06 0.92
CA GLU A 210 5.02 -11.07 -0.06
C GLU A 210 6.17 -10.18 -0.53
N TRP A 211 7.23 -9.97 0.27
CA TRP A 211 8.38 -9.15 -0.17
C TRP A 211 9.06 -9.69 -1.44
N ARG A 212 8.91 -10.99 -1.76
CA ARG A 212 9.39 -11.58 -3.02
C ARG A 212 8.67 -11.02 -4.25
N ASP A 213 7.41 -10.61 -4.10
CA ASP A 213 6.66 -9.93 -5.16
C ASP A 213 7.16 -8.49 -5.34
N LEU A 214 7.52 -7.82 -4.25
CA LEU A 214 8.20 -6.52 -4.32
C LEU A 214 9.57 -6.64 -4.96
N ASP A 215 10.33 -7.69 -4.66
CA ASP A 215 11.61 -7.95 -5.31
C ASP A 215 11.45 -8.16 -6.82
N ALA A 216 10.39 -8.86 -7.26
CA ALA A 216 10.04 -8.97 -8.67
C ALA A 216 9.73 -7.61 -9.30
N ALA A 217 9.05 -6.70 -8.57
CA ALA A 217 8.80 -5.34 -9.02
C ALA A 217 10.08 -4.49 -9.11
N ILE A 218 11.02 -4.64 -8.17
CA ILE A 218 12.35 -4.00 -8.25
C ILE A 218 13.09 -4.48 -9.50
N ARG A 219 13.12 -5.80 -9.73
CA ARG A 219 13.72 -6.41 -10.93
C ARG A 219 13.06 -5.89 -12.21
N HIS A 220 11.73 -5.76 -12.23
CA HIS A 220 11.00 -5.20 -13.36
C HIS A 220 11.39 -3.74 -13.60
N ALA A 221 11.35 -2.88 -12.58
CA ALA A 221 11.70 -1.48 -12.71
C ALA A 221 13.12 -1.28 -13.27
N VAL A 222 14.10 -2.03 -12.75
CA VAL A 222 15.50 -1.95 -13.23
C VAL A 222 15.63 -2.39 -14.68
N ARG A 223 14.96 -3.48 -15.10
CA ARG A 223 14.95 -3.90 -16.51
C ARG A 223 14.33 -2.87 -17.45
N HIS A 224 13.43 -2.03 -16.95
CA HIS A 224 12.75 -0.99 -17.72
C HIS A 224 13.37 0.41 -17.52
N GLY A 225 14.62 0.47 -17.04
CA GLY A 225 15.41 1.69 -17.04
C GLY A 225 15.52 2.42 -15.70
N ALA A 226 14.96 1.88 -14.61
CA ALA A 226 15.20 2.43 -13.28
C ALA A 226 16.69 2.24 -12.90
N ARG A 227 17.42 3.35 -12.71
CA ARG A 227 18.80 3.32 -12.22
C ARG A 227 18.83 3.02 -10.72
N GLN A 228 17.86 3.57 -10.01
CA GLN A 228 17.63 3.48 -8.57
C GLN A 228 16.13 3.39 -8.30
N VAL A 229 15.76 2.83 -7.16
CA VAL A 229 14.37 2.77 -6.68
C VAL A 229 14.26 3.35 -5.28
N VAL A 230 13.10 3.92 -4.99
CA VAL A 230 12.64 4.26 -3.64
C VAL A 230 11.43 3.39 -3.35
N LEU A 231 11.45 2.64 -2.25
CA LEU A 231 10.33 1.80 -1.85
C LEU A 231 9.44 2.60 -0.89
N HIS A 232 8.20 2.84 -1.29
CA HIS A 232 7.20 3.52 -0.47
C HIS A 232 6.14 2.51 -0.05
N GLY A 233 6.17 2.11 1.22
CA GLY A 233 5.30 1.08 1.76
C GLY A 233 4.39 1.60 2.86
N TRP A 234 3.19 1.03 2.94
CA TRP A 234 2.26 1.20 4.07
C TRP A 234 2.02 -0.15 4.76
N SER A 235 2.06 -0.19 6.10
CA SER A 235 1.75 -1.38 6.89
C SER A 235 2.56 -2.61 6.43
N THR A 236 1.89 -3.65 5.92
CA THR A 236 2.54 -4.85 5.35
C THR A 236 3.47 -4.50 4.19
N GLY A 237 3.10 -3.54 3.33
CA GLY A 237 3.95 -3.05 2.25
C GLY A 237 5.23 -2.36 2.75
N ALA A 238 5.19 -1.71 3.92
CA ALA A 238 6.38 -1.15 4.55
C ALA A 238 7.30 -2.26 5.10
N THR A 239 6.73 -3.33 5.66
CA THR A 239 7.50 -4.53 6.05
C THR A 239 8.12 -5.22 4.84
N MET A 240 7.39 -5.31 3.72
CA MET A 240 7.95 -5.81 2.45
C MET A 240 9.14 -4.96 2.00
N ALA A 241 9.04 -3.63 2.09
CA ALA A 241 10.11 -2.72 1.70
C ALA A 241 11.37 -2.89 2.57
N LEU A 242 11.21 -3.06 3.89
CA LEU A 242 12.31 -3.39 4.81
C LEU A 242 13.00 -4.70 4.40
N ARG A 243 12.21 -5.76 4.19
CA ARG A 243 12.74 -7.07 3.82
C ARG A 243 13.41 -7.08 2.46
N ALA A 244 12.84 -6.40 1.47
CA ALA A 244 13.47 -6.25 0.17
C ALA A 244 14.81 -5.50 0.30
N ALA A 245 14.89 -4.45 1.10
CA ALA A 245 16.16 -3.75 1.34
C ALA A 245 17.23 -4.62 2.03
N ALA A 246 16.83 -5.60 2.86
CA ALA A 246 17.75 -6.52 3.52
C ALA A 246 18.14 -7.73 2.67
N HIS A 247 17.21 -8.28 1.90
CA HIS A 247 17.32 -9.62 1.32
C HIS A 247 17.35 -9.65 -0.21
N SER A 248 16.96 -8.57 -0.89
CA SER A 248 17.02 -8.49 -2.35
C SER A 248 18.47 -8.55 -2.84
N GLU A 249 18.70 -9.30 -3.91
CA GLU A 249 19.94 -9.23 -4.68
C GLU A 249 20.14 -7.86 -5.33
N LEU A 250 19.07 -7.09 -5.52
CA LEU A 250 19.06 -5.73 -6.03
C LEU A 250 19.00 -4.67 -4.92
N ARG A 251 19.31 -5.00 -3.67
CA ARG A 251 19.31 -4.02 -2.56
C ARG A 251 20.18 -2.78 -2.83
N ASP A 252 21.26 -2.92 -3.61
CA ASP A 252 22.13 -1.79 -4.00
C ASP A 252 21.46 -0.81 -4.98
N ARG A 253 20.30 -1.17 -5.52
CA ARG A 253 19.43 -0.29 -6.31
C ARG A 253 18.42 0.44 -5.45
N VAL A 254 18.25 0.07 -4.17
CA VAL A 254 17.31 0.73 -3.25
C VAL A 254 18.00 1.95 -2.65
N SER A 255 17.71 3.12 -3.22
CA SER A 255 18.29 4.41 -2.80
C SER A 255 17.58 5.05 -1.61
N GLY A 256 16.38 4.57 -1.25
CA GLY A 256 15.61 5.11 -0.13
C GLY A 256 14.37 4.31 0.21
N LEU A 257 13.89 4.52 1.44
CA LEU A 257 12.70 3.88 1.98
C LEU A 257 11.77 4.95 2.56
N VAL A 258 10.48 4.86 2.26
CA VAL A 258 9.42 5.65 2.89
C VAL A 258 8.46 4.65 3.53
N LEU A 259 8.47 4.59 4.85
CA LEU A 259 7.80 3.54 5.62
C LEU A 259 6.71 4.17 6.47
N ASP A 260 5.45 3.89 6.12
CA ASP A 260 4.30 4.27 6.93
C ASP A 260 3.83 3.07 7.76
N SER A 261 3.99 3.19 9.07
CA SER A 261 3.46 2.23 10.06
C SER A 261 3.82 0.76 9.79
N PRO A 262 5.11 0.40 9.63
CA PRO A 262 5.52 -0.97 9.31
C PRO A 262 5.09 -1.97 10.38
N VAL A 263 4.72 -3.17 9.94
CA VAL A 263 4.50 -4.32 10.83
C VAL A 263 5.86 -4.86 11.26
N LEU A 264 6.29 -4.48 12.47
CA LEU A 264 7.57 -4.91 13.05
C LEU A 264 7.45 -6.16 13.93
N SER A 265 6.22 -6.48 14.37
CA SER A 265 5.89 -7.69 15.12
C SER A 265 4.64 -8.31 14.52
N TRP A 266 4.80 -9.48 13.90
CA TRP A 266 3.68 -10.19 13.30
C TRP A 266 2.80 -10.78 14.41
N GLU A 267 3.37 -11.17 15.55
CA GLU A 267 2.61 -11.71 16.69
C GLU A 267 1.71 -10.65 17.31
N ALA A 268 2.23 -9.45 17.54
CA ALA A 268 1.44 -8.33 18.06
C ALA A 268 0.33 -7.95 17.08
N THR A 269 0.63 -7.93 15.78
CA THR A 269 -0.33 -7.61 14.72
C THR A 269 -1.44 -8.67 14.64
N LEU A 270 -1.08 -9.96 14.68
CA LEU A 270 -2.06 -11.05 14.68
C LEU A 270 -3.00 -10.93 15.88
N ARG A 271 -2.46 -10.71 17.09
CA ARG A 271 -3.26 -10.55 18.31
C ARG A 271 -4.21 -9.36 18.20
N ALA A 272 -3.74 -8.23 17.70
CA ALA A 272 -4.56 -7.05 17.48
C ALA A 272 -5.70 -7.31 16.48
N LEU A 273 -5.41 -7.96 15.34
CA LEU A 273 -6.41 -8.30 14.33
C LEU A 273 -7.42 -9.34 14.83
N ALA A 274 -6.98 -10.34 15.59
CA ALA A 274 -7.86 -11.34 16.19
C ALA A 274 -8.77 -10.70 17.26
N ALA A 275 -8.22 -9.84 18.12
CA ALA A 275 -8.99 -9.10 19.13
C ALA A 275 -10.01 -8.17 18.49
N ALA A 276 -9.64 -7.44 17.42
CA ALA A 276 -10.56 -6.58 16.66
C ALA A 276 -11.73 -7.36 16.05
N ARG A 277 -11.52 -8.64 15.72
CA ARG A 277 -12.60 -9.56 15.28
C ARG A 277 -13.35 -10.25 16.42
N ARG A 278 -13.21 -9.74 17.65
CA ARG A 278 -13.86 -10.27 18.87
C ARG A 278 -13.49 -11.73 19.17
N THR A 279 -12.27 -12.14 18.81
CA THR A 279 -11.74 -13.44 19.20
C THR A 279 -11.49 -13.47 20.71
N PRO A 280 -12.02 -14.45 21.47
CA PRO A 280 -11.74 -14.57 22.90
C PRO A 280 -10.25 -14.64 23.21
N GLY A 281 -9.80 -13.92 24.25
CA GLY A 281 -8.39 -13.84 24.64
C GLY A 281 -7.72 -15.21 24.87
N ALA A 282 -8.49 -16.17 25.39
CA ALA A 282 -8.05 -17.55 25.62
C ALA A 282 -7.65 -18.30 24.32
N LEU A 283 -8.19 -17.89 23.16
CA LEU A 283 -7.86 -18.50 21.87
C LEU A 283 -6.63 -17.85 21.20
N LEU A 284 -6.17 -16.69 21.67
CA LEU A 284 -5.04 -15.98 21.04
C LEU A 284 -3.74 -16.79 21.03
N PRO A 285 -3.34 -17.50 22.10
CA PRO A 285 -2.14 -18.36 22.05
C PRO A 285 -2.28 -19.47 21.00
N LEU A 286 -3.47 -20.06 20.86
CA LEU A 286 -3.74 -21.08 19.84
C LEU A 286 -3.70 -20.48 18.43
N ALA A 287 -4.19 -19.24 18.27
CA ALA A 287 -4.13 -18.51 16.99
C ALA A 287 -2.68 -18.23 16.57
N VAL A 288 -1.84 -17.80 17.51
CA VAL A 288 -0.39 -17.60 17.27
C VAL A 288 0.24 -18.92 16.85
N ARG A 289 0.06 -20.00 17.61
CA ARG A 289 0.62 -21.33 17.28
C ARG A 289 0.14 -21.86 15.93
N ALA A 290 -1.15 -21.75 15.64
CA ALA A 290 -1.71 -22.16 14.35
C ALA A 290 -1.14 -21.33 13.20
N THR A 291 -0.89 -20.03 13.42
CA THR A 291 -0.25 -19.16 12.43
C THR A 291 1.19 -19.58 12.18
N GLN A 292 1.99 -19.81 13.24
CA GLN A 292 3.38 -20.28 13.12
C GLN A 292 3.47 -21.55 12.25
N GLY A 293 2.61 -22.53 12.54
CA GLY A 293 2.62 -23.81 11.82
C GLY A 293 2.12 -23.75 10.37
N ARG A 294 1.33 -22.73 10.00
CA ARG A 294 0.76 -22.59 8.65
C ARG A 294 1.58 -21.70 7.72
N THR A 295 2.07 -20.60 8.28
CA THR A 295 2.75 -19.54 7.53
C THR A 295 4.28 -19.67 7.59
N GLY A 296 4.80 -20.48 8.52
CA GLY A 296 6.23 -20.54 8.81
C GLY A 296 6.78 -19.28 9.50
N LEU A 297 5.90 -18.38 9.95
CA LEU A 297 6.28 -17.23 10.77
C LEU A 297 6.81 -17.73 12.12
N HIS A 298 8.12 -17.60 12.35
CA HIS A 298 8.77 -18.05 13.59
C HIS A 298 9.41 -16.89 14.33
N GLY A 299 8.80 -16.53 15.48
CA GLY A 299 9.23 -15.44 16.35
C GLY A 299 9.17 -14.06 15.69
N ASP A 300 9.24 -13.00 16.49
CA ASP A 300 9.60 -11.70 15.97
C ASP A 300 11.10 -11.77 15.64
N ARG A 301 11.44 -12.01 14.37
CA ARG A 301 12.83 -11.88 13.99
C ARG A 301 13.20 -10.41 14.25
N ALA A 302 14.16 -10.19 15.15
CA ALA A 302 14.80 -8.90 15.41
C ALA A 302 15.35 -8.12 14.18
N PRO A 303 15.58 -8.69 12.97
CA PRO A 303 16.04 -7.93 11.82
C PRO A 303 15.13 -6.77 11.46
N ASP A 304 13.80 -6.86 11.53
CA ASP A 304 12.96 -5.77 10.98
C ASP A 304 13.06 -4.48 11.84
N ALA A 305 13.11 -4.62 13.17
CA ALA A 305 13.34 -3.50 14.10
C ALA A 305 14.81 -3.03 14.10
N ALA A 306 15.77 -3.96 14.06
CA ALA A 306 17.20 -3.63 14.02
C ALA A 306 17.63 -3.03 12.66
N LEU A 307 17.02 -3.45 11.56
CA LEU A 307 17.20 -2.91 10.21
C LEU A 307 16.59 -1.51 10.14
N ALA A 308 15.37 -1.33 10.64
CA ALA A 308 14.77 0.02 10.77
C ALA A 308 15.64 0.95 11.64
N ALA A 309 16.28 0.42 12.69
CA ALA A 309 17.23 1.17 13.51
C ALA A 309 18.59 1.42 12.81
N GLY A 310 19.09 0.46 12.04
CA GLY A 310 20.37 0.51 11.32
C GLY A 310 20.33 1.37 10.05
N LEU A 311 19.14 1.64 9.52
CA LEU A 311 18.92 2.57 8.39
C LEU A 311 18.99 4.06 8.80
N ARG A 312 19.29 4.38 10.06
CA ARG A 312 19.58 5.75 10.52
C ARG A 312 20.95 6.20 10.01
N GLY A 313 20.99 6.81 8.84
CA GLY A 313 22.18 7.54 8.36
C GLY A 313 22.56 8.71 9.30
N PRO A 314 23.82 9.19 9.24
CA PRO A 314 24.30 10.28 10.09
C PRO A 314 23.51 11.56 9.80
N GLY A 315 22.61 11.94 10.72
CA GLY A 315 21.78 13.15 10.64
C GLY A 315 20.32 12.99 11.06
N ALA A 316 19.83 11.77 11.30
CA ALA A 316 18.46 11.55 11.75
C ALA A 316 18.30 11.84 13.26
N ARG A 317 17.57 12.90 13.63
CA ARG A 317 17.09 13.12 15.01
C ARG A 317 16.12 12.00 15.42
N PRO A 318 16.10 11.59 16.70
CA PRO A 318 15.24 10.50 17.16
C PRO A 318 13.76 10.86 17.00
N PRO A 319 12.90 9.89 16.63
CA PRO A 319 11.46 10.12 16.53
C PRO A 319 10.89 10.37 17.92
N ARG A 320 10.28 11.54 18.11
CA ARG A 320 9.31 11.75 19.19
C ARG A 320 8.12 10.84 18.89
N THR A 321 7.71 10.05 19.88
CA THR A 321 6.42 9.34 19.90
C THR A 321 5.30 10.38 19.88
N GLY A 322 5.00 10.88 18.68
CA GLY A 322 3.93 11.82 18.40
C GLY A 322 2.86 11.10 17.59
N ARG A 323 1.68 10.95 18.20
CA ARG A 323 0.44 10.54 17.55
C ARG A 323 0.07 11.61 16.51
N HIS A 324 0.40 11.48 15.23
CA HIS A 324 -0.13 12.40 14.20
C HIS A 324 -0.17 11.83 12.78
N GLY A 325 -1.38 11.91 12.20
CA GLY A 325 -1.54 12.42 10.84
C GLY A 325 -1.26 13.93 10.83
N GLY A 326 -0.40 14.36 9.92
CA GLY A 326 0.01 15.73 9.65
C GLY A 326 0.70 15.80 8.29
N PRO A 327 0.69 16.95 7.60
CA PRO A 327 1.07 17.04 6.19
C PRO A 327 2.57 16.84 6.00
N LEU A 328 2.91 16.14 4.91
CA LEU A 328 4.27 15.93 4.42
C LEU A 328 5.02 17.26 4.31
N ALA A 329 6.13 17.39 5.04
CA ALA A 329 7.08 18.48 4.89
C ALA A 329 7.81 18.36 3.53
N PRO A 330 8.13 19.49 2.85
CA PRO A 330 8.83 19.45 1.58
C PRO A 330 10.27 18.93 1.74
N LEU A 331 10.68 18.08 0.78
CA LEU A 331 12.05 17.62 0.64
C LEU A 331 13.00 18.84 0.52
N PRO A 332 14.08 18.94 1.31
CA PRO A 332 15.05 20.01 1.12
C PRO A 332 15.81 19.80 -0.21
N PRO A 333 16.16 20.89 -0.93
CA PRO A 333 16.92 20.78 -2.17
C PRO A 333 18.30 20.16 -1.90
N ALA A 334 18.71 19.24 -2.78
CA ALA A 334 20.00 18.58 -2.72
C ALA A 334 21.15 19.60 -2.71
N ARG A 335 22.01 19.54 -1.69
CA ARG A 335 23.25 20.33 -1.65
C ARG A 335 24.15 19.90 -2.81
N ARG A 336 24.47 20.84 -3.71
CA ARG A 336 25.47 20.65 -4.77
C ARG A 336 26.82 20.31 -4.12
N ARG A 337 27.41 19.19 -4.52
CA ARG A 337 28.84 18.88 -4.26
C ARG A 337 29.71 19.84 -5.11
N PRO A 338 30.84 20.35 -4.58
CA PRO A 338 31.75 21.16 -5.39
C PRO A 338 32.47 20.31 -6.45
N PRO A 339 32.82 20.88 -7.62
CA PRO A 339 33.50 20.16 -8.68
C PRO A 339 34.96 19.88 -8.31
N ARG A 340 35.45 18.67 -8.63
CA ARG A 340 36.88 18.34 -8.64
C ARG A 340 37.51 18.82 -9.95
N PRO A 341 38.78 19.28 -9.95
CA PRO A 341 39.41 19.84 -11.14
C PRO A 341 39.97 18.77 -12.10
N GLY A 342 39.73 19.00 -13.39
CA GLY A 342 40.69 18.83 -14.49
C GLY A 342 40.98 17.43 -15.04
N ARG A 343 40.39 17.11 -16.21
CA ARG A 343 41.04 16.36 -17.32
C ARG A 343 40.53 16.90 -18.68
N PRO A 344 41.35 16.93 -19.73
CA PRO A 344 41.12 17.75 -20.93
C PRO A 344 40.09 17.14 -21.91
N PRO A 345 39.51 17.93 -22.83
CA PRO A 345 38.39 17.49 -23.66
C PRO A 345 38.81 16.57 -24.80
N TYR A 346 38.01 15.52 -24.99
CA TYR A 346 38.07 14.61 -26.13
C TYR A 346 37.65 15.34 -27.42
N ARG A 347 38.48 15.19 -28.45
CA ARG A 347 38.35 15.77 -29.79
C ARG A 347 37.14 15.14 -30.52
N ARG A 348 36.13 15.96 -30.88
CA ARG A 348 35.04 15.52 -31.77
C ARG A 348 35.60 15.28 -33.18
N GLN A 349 35.51 14.04 -33.67
CA GLN A 349 35.65 13.75 -35.09
C GLN A 349 34.40 14.23 -35.83
N ARG A 350 34.60 15.05 -36.86
CA ARG A 350 33.60 15.45 -37.86
C ARG A 350 33.47 14.33 -38.89
N ALA A 351 32.26 13.90 -39.19
CA ALA A 351 31.94 13.19 -40.44
C ALA A 351 31.67 14.21 -41.57
N PRO A 352 31.95 13.86 -42.84
CA PRO A 352 32.01 14.82 -43.95
C PRO A 352 30.63 15.19 -44.50
N ARG A 353 30.55 16.43 -45.01
CA ARG A 353 29.42 16.99 -45.77
C ARG A 353 29.47 16.45 -47.21
N SER A 354 28.36 15.94 -47.72
CA SER A 354 28.10 15.83 -49.15
C SER A 354 27.27 17.04 -49.63
N HIS A 355 27.76 17.66 -50.70
CA HIS A 355 27.07 18.64 -51.54
C HIS A 355 25.86 18.01 -52.24
N VAL A 356 24.74 18.74 -52.33
CA VAL A 356 23.99 18.94 -53.59
C VAL A 356 23.30 20.32 -53.54
N GLU A 357 23.34 21.00 -54.67
CA GLU A 357 22.91 22.36 -55.02
C GLU A 357 21.43 22.72 -54.78
N ARG A 358 21.21 24.04 -54.76
CA ARG A 358 19.90 24.70 -54.80
C ARG A 358 19.62 25.28 -56.20
N ARG A 359 18.33 25.22 -56.56
CA ARG A 359 17.46 26.24 -57.24
C ARG A 359 17.42 26.30 -58.79
N PRO A 360 16.39 26.95 -59.42
CA PRO A 360 15.07 27.45 -58.93
C PRO A 360 13.83 27.31 -59.88
N ALA A 361 12.64 27.59 -59.31
CA ALA A 361 11.46 28.33 -59.80
C ALA A 361 10.57 27.92 -61.02
N GLY A 362 9.25 28.09 -60.80
CA GLY A 362 8.14 28.19 -61.78
C GLY A 362 7.05 27.14 -61.51
N LEU A 363 5.73 27.34 -61.60
CA LEU A 363 4.79 28.46 -61.83
C LEU A 363 3.41 27.77 -61.99
N ARG A 364 2.32 28.26 -61.34
CA ARG A 364 0.88 28.08 -61.70
C ARG A 364 0.31 26.62 -61.74
N GLY A 365 -0.92 26.31 -61.35
CA GLY A 365 -2.03 27.06 -60.79
C GLY A 365 -3.24 26.15 -60.53
N ARG A 366 -4.09 26.59 -59.59
CA ARG A 366 -5.56 26.43 -59.46
C ARG A 366 -6.23 25.03 -59.38
N PRO A 367 -7.46 24.97 -58.79
CA PRO A 367 -8.03 23.80 -58.14
C PRO A 367 -9.16 23.12 -58.97
N CYS A 368 -9.52 21.89 -58.61
CA CYS A 368 -10.81 21.30 -58.95
C CYS A 368 -11.47 20.66 -57.72
N ALA A 369 -12.79 20.78 -57.70
CA ALA A 369 -13.72 20.47 -56.62
C ALA A 369 -14.21 19.01 -56.65
N ALA A 370 -14.88 18.65 -55.55
CA ALA A 370 -16.02 17.73 -55.42
C ALA A 370 -15.92 16.31 -55.99
N SER A 371 -15.92 15.33 -55.07
CA SER A 371 -17.03 14.37 -54.87
C SER A 371 -16.94 13.75 -53.49
#